data_AF-A0A9N9NHI2-F1
#
_entry.id   AF-A0A9N9NHI2-F1
#
_cell.length_a   1.000
_cell.length_b   1.000
_cell.length_c   1.000
_cell.angle_alpha   90.00
_cell.angle_beta   90.00
_cell.angle_gamma   90.00
#
_symmetry.space_group_name_H-M   'P 1'
#
loop_
_entity.id
_entity.type
_entity.pdbx_description
1 polymer ?
#
loop_
_entity_poly.entity_id
_entity_poly.type
_entity_poly.pdbx_seq_one_letter_code
_entity_poly.pdbx_strand_id
1 'polypeptide(L)'
;KFTNIRHLAKGGFGTVFKAVWIDGYITGVDYSVNKWNRKGQTNVCLKSLDNSKDIKREFLEEVKNQHKHGNNSAIAIYGITEKPKG
;
A
#
# COMPACT_ATOMS: atom_id res chain seq x y z
N LYS A 1 -10.34 -2.49 -5.10
CA LYS A 1 -9.75 -3.10 -6.33
C LYS A 1 -8.77 -2.12 -7.00
N PHE A 2 -7.69 -2.63 -7.62
CA PHE A 2 -6.73 -1.81 -8.37
C PHE A 2 -6.93 -1.97 -9.88
N THR A 3 -6.73 -0.89 -10.63
CA THR A 3 -6.84 -0.84 -12.10
C THR A 3 -5.69 -0.03 -12.68
N ASN A 4 -5.51 -0.11 -14.01
CA ASN A 4 -4.45 0.60 -14.75
C ASN A 4 -3.06 0.42 -14.12
N ILE A 5 -2.75 -0.82 -13.72
CA ILE A 5 -1.49 -1.16 -13.06
C ILE A 5 -0.38 -1.12 -14.12
N ARG A 6 0.63 -0.28 -13.91
CA ARG A 6 1.77 -0.10 -14.81
C ARG A 6 3.07 -0.21 -14.03
N HIS A 7 4.03 -0.95 -14.56
CA HIS A 7 5.38 -1.00 -14.00
C HIS A 7 5.99 0.41 -13.98
N LEU A 8 6.62 0.78 -12.86
CA LEU A 8 7.32 2.05 -12.72
C LEU A 8 8.84 1.83 -12.66
N ALA A 9 9.29 1.01 -11.71
CA ALA A 9 10.71 0.76 -11.49
C ALA A 9 10.92 -0.55 -10.72
N LYS A 10 12.11 -1.14 -10.86
CA LYS A 10 12.58 -2.23 -10.01
C LYS A 10 13.88 -1.82 -9.35
N GLY A 11 13.98 -2.01 -8.04
CA GLY A 11 15.18 -1.70 -7.24
C GLY A 11 15.58 -2.86 -6.34
N GLY A 12 16.61 -2.65 -5.51
CA GLY A 12 17.13 -3.68 -4.61
C GLY A 12 16.14 -4.19 -3.57
N PHE A 13 15.09 -3.41 -3.28
CA PHE A 13 14.06 -3.72 -2.28
C PHE A 13 12.69 -4.03 -2.91
N GLY A 14 12.65 -4.45 -4.17
CA GLY A 14 11.43 -4.89 -4.85
C GLY A 14 11.02 -4.04 -6.05
N THR A 15 9.79 -4.25 -6.51
CA THR A 15 9.24 -3.68 -7.74
C THR A 15 8.11 -2.70 -7.40
N VAL A 16 8.09 -1.56 -8.09
CA VAL A 16 7.12 -0.48 -7.89
C VAL A 16 6.23 -0.35 -9.10
N PHE A 17 4.93 -0.19 -8.87
CA PHE A 17 3.90 0.00 -9.89
C PHE A 17 3.08 1.25 -9.60
N LYS A 18 2.64 1.94 -10.65
CA LYS A 18 1.58 2.95 -10.58
C LYS A 18 0.23 2.27 -10.79
N ALA A 19 -0.78 2.63 -10.04
CA ALA A 19 -2.13 2.10 -10.19
C ALA A 19 -3.21 3.10 -9.77
N VAL A 20 -4.45 2.81 -10.16
CA VAL A 20 -5.65 3.48 -9.67
C VAL A 20 -6.36 2.55 -8.69
N TRP A 21 -6.52 2.98 -7.44
CA TRP A 21 -7.35 2.29 -6.44
C TRP A 21 -8.77 2.81 -6.53
N ILE A 22 -9.69 2.00 -7.04
CA ILE A 22 -11.06 2.45 -7.38
C ILE A 22 -11.84 2.91 -6.14
N ASP A 23 -11.69 2.19 -5.03
CA ASP A 23 -12.41 2.47 -3.78
C ASP A 23 -11.67 3.50 -2.92
N GLY A 24 -10.35 3.63 -3.12
CA GLY A 24 -9.47 4.42 -2.26
C GLY A 24 -9.26 3.85 -0.87
N TYR A 25 -8.47 4.58 -0.09
CA TYR A 25 -8.16 4.26 1.30
C TYR A 25 -9.35 4.56 2.21
N ILE A 26 -9.37 3.88 3.36
CA ILE A 26 -10.39 4.07 4.39
C ILE A 26 -10.15 5.40 5.09
N THR A 27 -11.20 6.22 5.20
CA THR A 27 -11.16 7.50 5.91
C THR A 27 -11.87 7.45 7.26
N GLY A 28 -12.63 6.37 7.52
CA GLY A 28 -13.32 6.16 8.79
C GLY A 28 -14.33 5.02 8.72
N VAL A 29 -15.01 4.79 9.84
CA VAL A 29 -16.10 3.82 9.98
C VAL A 29 -17.38 4.58 10.29
N ASP A 30 -18.44 4.28 9.56
CA ASP A 30 -19.80 4.64 9.96
C ASP A 30 -20.43 3.46 10.71
N TYR A 31 -20.48 3.59 12.04
CA TYR A 31 -21.03 2.56 12.92
C TYR A 31 -22.56 2.44 12.84
N SER A 32 -23.26 3.45 12.33
CA SER A 32 -24.73 3.41 12.22
C SER A 32 -25.19 2.42 11.14
N VAL A 33 -24.40 2.26 10.10
CA VAL A 33 -24.67 1.38 8.96
C VAL A 33 -23.64 0.25 8.82
N ASN A 34 -22.68 0.15 9.75
CA ASN A 34 -21.57 -0.79 9.73
C ASN A 34 -20.79 -0.79 8.39
N LYS A 35 -20.49 0.40 7.86
CA LYS A 35 -19.78 0.57 6.59
C LYS A 35 -18.50 1.36 6.75
N TRP A 36 -17.53 1.04 5.90
CA TRP A 36 -16.27 1.78 5.78
C TRP A 36 -16.45 2.97 4.85
N ASN A 37 -16.15 4.16 5.35
CA ASN A 37 -16.03 5.34 4.51
C ASN A 37 -14.69 5.28 3.78
N ARG A 38 -14.71 5.59 2.49
CA ARG A 38 -13.52 5.56 1.65
C ARG A 38 -13.37 6.84 0.85
N LYS A 39 -12.13 7.19 0.54
CA LYS A 39 -11.80 8.40 -0.23
C LYS A 39 -12.35 8.39 -1.66
N GLY A 40 -12.67 7.21 -2.20
CA GLY A 40 -12.98 7.03 -3.62
C GLY A 40 -11.71 6.95 -4.45
N GLN A 41 -11.86 7.04 -5.77
CA GLN A 41 -10.79 6.79 -6.72
C GLN A 41 -9.50 7.56 -6.38
N THR A 42 -8.41 6.83 -6.14
CA THR A 42 -7.12 7.40 -5.72
C THR A 42 -5.99 6.85 -6.56
N ASN A 43 -5.12 7.72 -7.07
CA ASN A 43 -3.86 7.31 -7.69
C ASN A 43 -2.88 6.86 -6.61
N VAL A 44 -2.33 5.66 -6.76
CA VAL A 44 -1.46 5.05 -5.74
C VAL A 44 -0.21 4.45 -6.35
N CYS A 45 0.78 4.27 -5.48
CA CYS A 45 1.99 3.52 -5.73
C CYS A 45 1.88 2.16 -5.03
N LEU A 46 2.08 1.06 -5.77
CA LEU A 46 2.12 -0.29 -5.22
C LEU A 46 3.57 -0.79 -5.23
N LYS A 47 4.14 -1.04 -4.06
CA LYS A 47 5.47 -1.66 -3.93
C LYS A 47 5.29 -3.14 -3.59
N SER A 48 5.79 -4.02 -4.45
CA SER A 48 5.88 -5.46 -4.18
C SER A 48 7.29 -5.84 -3.78
N LEU A 49 7.41 -6.73 -2.80
CA LEU A 49 8.67 -7.39 -2.48
C LEU A 49 8.76 -8.70 -3.24
N ASP A 50 9.89 -8.93 -3.92
CA ASP A 50 10.14 -10.20 -4.58
C ASP A 50 10.42 -11.27 -3.49
N ASN A 51 9.77 -12.43 -3.57
CA ASN A 51 9.92 -13.60 -2.68
C ASN A 51 9.50 -13.45 -1.20
N SER A 52 8.28 -12.97 -0.93
CA SER A 52 7.71 -12.81 0.43
C SER A 52 7.35 -14.11 1.16
N LYS A 53 8.00 -15.25 0.88
CA LYS A 53 7.74 -16.50 1.65
C LYS A 53 8.05 -16.31 3.14
N ASP A 54 8.91 -15.34 3.45
CA ASP A 54 9.11 -14.80 4.78
C ASP A 54 8.95 -13.27 4.70
N ILE A 55 8.09 -12.69 5.55
CA ILE A 55 8.05 -11.24 5.75
C ILE A 55 9.42 -10.85 6.31
N LYS A 56 10.33 -10.43 5.43
CA LYS A 56 11.68 -10.07 5.82
C LYS A 56 11.61 -8.96 6.86
N ARG A 57 12.37 -9.10 7.96
CA ARG A 57 12.57 -8.06 8.97
C ARG A 57 12.87 -6.70 8.33
N GLU A 58 13.61 -6.70 7.22
CA GLU A 58 13.90 -5.52 6.39
C GLU A 58 12.66 -4.74 5.96
N PHE A 59 11.55 -5.41 5.60
CA PHE A 59 10.30 -4.74 5.24
C PHE A 59 9.65 -4.06 6.44
N LEU A 60 9.58 -4.76 7.58
CA LEU A 60 9.04 -4.19 8.80
C LEU A 60 9.88 -3.01 9.28
N GLU A 61 11.21 -3.08 9.14
CA GLU A 61 12.10 -1.97 9.43
C GLU A 61 11.91 -0.81 8.44
N GLU A 62 11.69 -1.06 7.16
CA GLU A 62 11.36 0.01 6.19
C GLU A 62 10.04 0.70 6.54
N VAL A 63 8.97 -0.06 6.84
CA VAL A 63 7.66 0.48 7.26
C VAL A 63 7.79 1.25 8.57
N LYS A 64 8.52 0.71 9.57
CA LYS A 64 8.79 1.40 10.83
C LYS A 64 9.58 2.69 10.60
N ASN A 65 10.58 2.68 9.73
CA ASN A 65 11.40 3.86 9.45
C ASN A 65 10.59 4.95 8.75
N GLN A 66 9.72 4.58 7.79
CA GLN A 66 8.78 5.50 7.16
C GLN A 66 7.82 6.10 8.20
N HIS A 67 7.31 5.30 9.14
CA HIS A 67 6.44 5.78 10.20
C HIS A 67 7.16 6.70 11.21
N LYS A 68 8.38 6.35 11.62
CA LYS A 68 9.18 7.09 12.62
C LYS A 68 9.74 8.42 12.11
N HIS A 69 10.18 8.46 10.86
CA HIS A 69 10.82 9.64 10.26
C HIS A 69 9.87 10.40 9.33
N GLY A 70 8.63 9.95 9.25
CA GLY A 70 7.62 10.47 8.38
C GLY A 70 6.81 11.60 9.00
N ASN A 71 7.45 12.76 9.14
CA ASN A 71 6.71 14.02 9.26
C ASN A 71 6.03 14.34 7.91
N ASN A 72 5.62 15.60 7.64
CA ASN A 72 4.96 16.06 6.40
C ASN A 72 5.63 15.68 5.05
N SER A 73 6.77 14.99 5.05
CA SER A 73 7.54 14.56 3.89
C SER A 73 7.53 13.03 3.64
N ALA A 74 6.95 12.21 4.51
CA ALA A 74 6.83 10.77 4.24
C ALA A 74 5.64 10.41 3.36
N ILE A 75 5.83 9.37 2.57
CA ILE A 75 4.77 8.77 1.77
C ILE A 75 3.83 8.03 2.70
N ALA A 76 2.57 8.44 2.73
CA ALA A 76 1.53 7.75 3.50
C ALA A 76 1.37 6.30 3.04
N ILE A 77 1.39 5.36 4.00
CA ILE A 77 1.11 3.95 3.78
C ILE A 77 -0.35 3.69 4.12
N TYR A 78 -1.15 3.37 3.11
CA TYR A 78 -2.61 3.17 3.27
C TYR A 78 -3.03 1.72 3.53
N GLY A 79 -2.11 0.77 3.38
CA GLY A 79 -2.40 -0.65 3.60
C GLY A 79 -1.28 -1.58 3.16
N ILE A 80 -1.36 -2.82 3.62
CA ILE A 80 -0.48 -3.93 3.28
C ILE A 80 -1.38 -5.10 2.88
N THR A 81 -1.02 -5.83 1.84
CA THR A 81 -1.78 -7.00 1.36
C THR A 81 -0.83 -8.07 0.85
N GLU A 82 -1.17 -9.33 1.11
CA GLU A 82 -0.50 -10.48 0.50
C GLU A 82 -1.23 -10.85 -0.80
N LYS A 83 -0.48 -11.11 -1.87
CA LYS A 83 -1.07 -11.68 -3.08
C LYS A 83 -1.48 -13.12 -2.75
N PRO A 84 -2.79 -13.48 -2.85
CA PRO A 84 -3.21 -14.85 -2.62
C PRO A 84 -2.43 -15.79 -3.54
N LYS A 85 -1.99 -16.93 -3.00
CA LYS A 85 -1.55 -18.05 -3.83
C LYS A 85 -2.79 -18.56 -4.53
N GLY A 86 -2.78 -18.54 -5.87
CA GLY A 86 -3.85 -19.08 -6.70
C GLY A 86 -4.05 -20.57 -6.46
#